data_AF-A0A1I7VUW5-F1
#
_entry.id   AF-A0A1I7VUW5-F1
#
_cell.length_a   1.000
_cell.length_b   1.000
_cell.length_c   1.000
_cell.angle_alpha   90.00
_cell.angle_beta   90.00
_cell.angle_gamma   90.00
#
_symmetry.space_group_name_H-M   'P 1'
#
loop_
_entity.id
_entity.type
_entity.pdbx_description
1 polymer ?
#
loop_
_entity_poly.entity_id
_entity_poly.type
_entity_poly.pdbx_seq_one_letter_code
_entity_poly.pdbx_strand_id
1 'polypeptide(L)'
;MQKKNFDYYESLTGDEKKEASEKLREGCRALLKQIVGDEKMAELKQMKDSGRDHHEHNLDEYFRTHLSWLTDIQKDEIRKMKEEGKPKADMQKKIFDYYESLTGDEKKEASEKLREGCRALLKQIVGDEKMAELKQMKDSARLRALLKQIVGDEKMAELKQMKDSGVGIEELIAKVDHMLEHVTDEPKKEKIQEYGPACRKIYGDRHKRDHHEHNLDEYFRTHLSWLTDIQKDEIRKMKEEGKPKADMQKKIFDYYESLTGDEKKEASEKLREGCRALLKQIVGDEKMAELKQMKIRRSWLTDIQKDEIRKMKEEGKPKADMQKKIFDYYESLTGDEKKEASEKLREGCRALLKQIVGDEKMAELKQMKDSGVGIEELIAKVDHMLEHVTDEPKKEKIQEYGPACRKIYGDRHKRDHHEHNFG
;
A
#
# COMPACT_ATOMS: atom_id res chain seq x y z
N MET A 1 3.22 -57.66 12.80
CA MET A 1 3.00 -57.73 11.34
C MET A 1 2.70 -56.35 10.76
N GLN A 2 1.73 -55.60 11.31
CA GLN A 2 1.38 -54.23 10.86
C GLN A 2 2.56 -53.24 10.83
N LYS A 3 3.40 -53.20 11.88
CA LYS A 3 4.58 -52.32 11.92
C LYS A 3 5.55 -52.57 10.76
N LYS A 4 5.88 -53.84 10.50
CA LYS A 4 6.76 -54.23 9.37
C LYS A 4 6.16 -53.87 7.99
N ASN A 5 4.83 -53.99 7.84
CA ASN A 5 4.16 -53.60 6.60
C ASN A 5 4.17 -52.08 6.39
N PHE A 6 4.06 -51.30 7.48
CA PHE A 6 4.14 -49.85 7.43
C PHE A 6 5.56 -49.39 7.10
N ASP A 7 6.56 -49.94 7.79
CA ASP A 7 7.98 -49.67 7.53
C ASP A 7 8.35 -50.01 6.07
N TYR A 8 7.83 -51.13 5.54
CA TYR A 8 7.99 -51.51 4.13
C TYR A 8 7.30 -50.53 3.18
N TYR A 9 6.06 -50.14 3.47
CA TYR A 9 5.33 -49.14 2.67
C TYR A 9 6.02 -47.77 2.64
N GLU A 10 6.59 -47.33 3.76
CA GLU A 10 7.34 -46.07 3.80
C GLU A 10 8.59 -46.10 2.92
N SER A 11 9.22 -47.28 2.79
CA SER A 11 10.40 -47.49 1.93
C SER A 11 10.09 -47.54 0.42
N LEU A 12 8.83 -47.71 0.01
CA LEU A 12 8.43 -47.71 -1.39
C LEU A 12 8.41 -46.29 -1.98
N THR A 13 8.67 -46.19 -3.29
CA THR A 13 8.61 -44.94 -4.06
C THR A 13 7.93 -45.16 -5.42
N GLY A 14 7.56 -44.07 -6.11
CA GLY A 14 6.98 -44.14 -7.47
C GLY A 14 5.71 -44.99 -7.58
N ASP A 15 5.60 -45.74 -8.68
CA ASP A 15 4.41 -46.53 -9.03
C ASP A 15 4.14 -47.67 -8.04
N GLU A 16 5.18 -48.26 -7.46
CA GLU A 16 5.05 -49.33 -6.46
C GLU A 16 4.37 -48.84 -5.18
N LYS A 17 4.70 -47.60 -4.74
CA LYS A 17 4.03 -46.98 -3.59
C LYS A 17 2.58 -46.66 -3.89
N LYS A 18 2.28 -46.25 -5.13
CA LYS A 18 0.91 -45.96 -5.59
C LYS A 18 0.05 -47.23 -5.58
N GLU A 19 0.55 -48.33 -6.14
CA GLU A 19 -0.14 -49.62 -6.15
C GLU A 19 -0.33 -50.16 -4.72
N ALA A 20 0.70 -50.07 -3.87
CA ALA A 20 0.60 -50.45 -2.46
C ALA A 20 -0.43 -49.60 -1.70
N SER A 21 -0.51 -48.30 -1.99
CA SER A 21 -1.52 -47.39 -1.42
C SER A 21 -2.94 -47.79 -1.79
N GLU A 22 -3.16 -48.18 -3.05
CA GLU A 22 -4.48 -48.60 -3.53
C GLU A 22 -4.94 -49.89 -2.84
N LYS A 23 -4.07 -50.91 -2.79
CA LYS A 23 -4.35 -52.18 -2.11
C LYS A 23 -4.62 -51.98 -0.61
N LEU A 24 -3.84 -51.13 0.07
CA LEU A 24 -4.07 -50.79 1.49
C LEU A 24 -5.40 -50.06 1.68
N ARG A 25 -5.75 -49.11 0.80
CA ARG A 25 -7.06 -48.42 0.85
C ARG A 25 -8.22 -49.37 0.61
N GLU A 26 -8.08 -50.36 -0.25
CA GLU A 26 -9.10 -51.40 -0.46
C GLU A 26 -9.27 -52.28 0.76
N GLY A 27 -8.18 -52.77 1.34
CA GLY A 27 -8.20 -53.55 2.58
C GLY A 27 -8.81 -52.78 3.75
N CYS A 28 -8.42 -51.50 3.92
CA CYS A 28 -9.00 -50.63 4.94
C CYS A 28 -10.49 -50.37 4.69
N ARG A 29 -10.93 -50.20 3.44
CA ARG A 29 -12.35 -50.04 3.09
C ARG A 29 -13.17 -51.29 3.41
N ALA A 30 -12.62 -52.48 3.17
CA ALA A 30 -13.26 -53.74 3.53
C ALA A 30 -13.38 -53.90 5.05
N LEU A 31 -12.33 -53.57 5.81
CA LEU A 31 -12.35 -53.59 7.28
C LEU A 31 -13.33 -52.55 7.85
N LEU A 32 -13.32 -51.32 7.33
CA LEU A 32 -14.28 -50.28 7.71
C LEU A 32 -15.70 -50.76 7.46
N LYS A 33 -15.97 -51.36 6.31
CA LYS A 33 -17.28 -51.93 5.97
C LYS A 33 -17.72 -53.01 6.97
N GLN A 34 -16.81 -53.85 7.44
CA GLN A 34 -17.11 -54.83 8.50
C GLN A 34 -17.38 -54.18 9.87
N ILE A 35 -16.71 -53.07 10.19
CA ILE A 35 -16.83 -52.40 11.50
C ILE A 35 -18.11 -51.56 11.57
N VAL A 36 -18.40 -50.76 10.54
CA VAL A 36 -19.50 -49.78 10.57
C VAL A 36 -20.75 -50.25 9.85
N GLY A 37 -20.68 -51.33 9.07
CA GLY A 37 -21.78 -51.87 8.28
C GLY A 37 -22.05 -51.10 6.97
N ASP A 38 -22.82 -51.72 6.09
CA ASP A 38 -23.10 -51.23 4.73
C ASP A 38 -23.81 -49.88 4.71
N GLU A 39 -24.72 -49.66 5.66
CA GLU A 39 -25.52 -48.44 5.76
C GLU A 39 -24.66 -47.23 6.15
N LYS A 40 -23.83 -47.32 7.19
CA LYS A 40 -22.89 -46.24 7.54
C LYS A 40 -21.78 -46.06 6.52
N MET A 41 -21.38 -47.11 5.81
CA MET A 41 -20.47 -46.96 4.66
C MET A 41 -21.11 -46.19 3.51
N ALA A 42 -22.41 -46.36 3.28
CA ALA A 42 -23.17 -45.59 2.30
C ALA A 42 -23.33 -44.14 2.75
N GLU A 43 -23.58 -43.87 4.04
CA GLU A 43 -23.60 -42.51 4.60
C GLU A 43 -22.24 -41.82 4.51
N LEU A 44 -21.13 -42.49 4.85
CA LEU A 44 -19.78 -41.95 4.70
C LEU A 44 -19.42 -41.69 3.23
N LYS A 45 -19.93 -42.53 2.32
CA LYS A 45 -19.79 -42.31 0.87
C LYS A 45 -20.62 -41.12 0.43
N GLN A 46 -21.87 -40.99 0.88
CA GLN A 46 -22.71 -39.81 0.64
C GLN A 46 -22.07 -38.53 1.20
N MET A 47 -21.47 -38.56 2.40
CA MET A 47 -20.76 -37.42 2.99
C MET A 47 -19.49 -37.04 2.20
N LYS A 48 -18.77 -38.04 1.66
CA LYS A 48 -17.61 -37.80 0.79
C LYS A 48 -18.03 -37.25 -0.57
N ASP A 49 -19.12 -37.76 -1.13
CA ASP A 49 -19.64 -37.34 -2.42
C ASP A 49 -20.31 -35.95 -2.29
N SER A 50 -21.03 -35.67 -1.20
CA SER A 50 -21.56 -34.33 -0.87
C SER A 50 -20.46 -33.32 -0.48
N GLY A 51 -19.34 -33.80 0.09
CA GLY A 51 -18.15 -32.98 0.34
C GLY A 51 -17.33 -32.69 -0.92
N ARG A 52 -17.52 -33.46 -2.00
CA ARG A 52 -16.96 -33.20 -3.34
C ARG A 52 -17.85 -32.31 -4.21
N ASP A 53 -19.15 -32.28 -3.92
CA ASP A 53 -20.17 -31.55 -4.69
C ASP A 53 -20.37 -30.08 -4.32
N HIS A 54 -19.39 -29.44 -3.66
CA HIS A 54 -19.43 -27.98 -3.48
C HIS A 54 -18.61 -27.26 -4.57
N HIS A 55 -19.32 -27.00 -5.68
CA HIS A 55 -19.00 -26.17 -6.85
C HIS A 55 -18.10 -26.80 -7.93
N GLU A 56 -18.62 -27.82 -8.63
CA GLU A 56 -18.32 -27.94 -10.05
C GLU A 56 -18.99 -26.77 -10.78
N HIS A 57 -18.30 -25.63 -10.84
CA HIS A 57 -18.76 -24.49 -11.60
C HIS A 57 -19.03 -24.91 -13.04
N ASN A 58 -20.26 -24.71 -13.52
CA ASN A 58 -20.57 -24.98 -14.91
C ASN A 58 -19.71 -24.06 -15.78
N LEU A 59 -18.86 -24.65 -16.63
CA LEU A 59 -18.01 -23.90 -17.56
C LEU A 59 -18.84 -22.94 -18.43
N ASP A 60 -20.07 -23.33 -18.76
CA ASP A 60 -21.01 -22.47 -19.50
C ASP A 60 -21.50 -21.25 -18.70
N GLU A 61 -21.56 -21.35 -17.37
CA GLU A 61 -21.87 -20.19 -16.51
C GLU A 61 -20.72 -19.18 -16.55
N TYR A 62 -19.47 -19.65 -16.51
CA TYR A 62 -18.30 -18.79 -16.70
C TYR A 62 -18.30 -18.14 -18.09
N PHE A 63 -18.63 -18.89 -19.15
CA PHE A 63 -18.75 -18.34 -20.51
C PHE A 63 -19.82 -17.26 -20.65
N ARG A 64 -20.88 -17.29 -19.84
CA ARG A 64 -21.92 -16.25 -19.85
C ARG A 64 -21.56 -15.04 -18.99
N THR A 65 -20.70 -15.22 -18.00
CA THR A 65 -20.41 -14.20 -16.98
C THR A 65 -18.98 -13.65 -17.13
N HIS A 66 -18.00 -14.33 -16.56
CA HIS A 66 -16.63 -13.84 -16.41
C HIS A 66 -15.76 -14.04 -17.67
N LEU A 67 -16.21 -14.89 -18.59
CA LEU A 67 -15.59 -15.22 -19.88
C LEU A 67 -16.50 -14.85 -21.06
N SER A 68 -17.44 -13.93 -20.87
CA SER A 68 -18.37 -13.46 -21.91
C SER A 68 -17.68 -12.84 -23.12
N TRP A 69 -16.47 -12.32 -22.91
CA TRP A 69 -15.61 -11.69 -23.91
C TRP A 69 -14.96 -12.69 -24.88
N LEU A 70 -15.01 -14.00 -24.61
CA LEU A 70 -14.57 -15.01 -25.57
C LEU A 70 -15.57 -15.12 -26.72
N THR A 71 -15.05 -15.32 -27.94
CA THR A 71 -15.89 -15.64 -29.10
C THR A 71 -16.46 -17.05 -28.97
N ASP A 72 -17.53 -17.35 -29.70
CA ASP A 72 -18.14 -18.69 -29.65
C ASP A 72 -17.16 -19.78 -30.13
N ILE A 73 -16.31 -19.47 -31.11
CA ILE A 73 -15.23 -20.36 -31.57
C ILE A 73 -14.24 -20.65 -30.43
N GLN A 74 -13.83 -19.63 -29.67
CA GLN A 74 -12.92 -19.79 -28.54
C GLN A 74 -13.58 -20.59 -27.39
N LYS A 75 -14.87 -20.35 -27.12
CA LYS A 75 -15.63 -21.11 -26.12
C LYS A 75 -15.74 -22.59 -26.49
N ASP A 76 -16.01 -22.90 -27.76
CA ASP A 76 -16.08 -24.27 -28.25
C ASP A 76 -14.73 -24.97 -28.19
N GLU A 77 -13.62 -24.26 -28.46
CA GLU A 77 -12.27 -24.82 -28.29
C GLU A 77 -12.00 -25.19 -26.82
N ILE A 78 -12.36 -24.33 -25.86
CA ILE A 78 -12.23 -24.65 -24.44
C ILE A 78 -13.18 -25.78 -24.01
N ARG A 79 -14.41 -25.84 -24.56
CA ARG A 79 -15.34 -26.95 -24.31
C ARG A 79 -14.76 -28.28 -24.79
N LYS A 80 -14.19 -28.31 -25.98
CA LYS A 80 -13.49 -29.47 -26.53
C LYS A 80 -12.32 -29.90 -25.65
N MET A 81 -11.53 -28.95 -25.13
CA MET A 81 -10.46 -29.27 -24.16
C MET A 81 -11.00 -29.93 -22.89
N LYS A 82 -12.16 -29.49 -22.39
CA LYS A 82 -12.83 -30.10 -21.23
C LYS A 82 -13.32 -31.52 -21.54
N GLU A 83 -13.94 -31.72 -22.69
CA GLU A 83 -14.43 -33.03 -23.17
C GLU A 83 -13.29 -34.03 -23.38
N GLU A 84 -12.14 -33.56 -23.88
CA GLU A 84 -10.91 -34.34 -24.02
C GLU A 84 -10.24 -34.66 -22.66
N GLY A 85 -10.78 -34.16 -21.55
CA GLY A 85 -10.24 -34.38 -20.20
C GLY A 85 -8.92 -33.65 -19.94
N LYS A 86 -8.64 -32.57 -20.67
CA LYS A 86 -7.41 -31.80 -20.46
C LYS A 86 -7.38 -31.16 -19.06
N PRO A 87 -6.20 -31.06 -18.43
CA PRO A 87 -6.04 -30.36 -17.17
C PRO A 87 -6.63 -28.95 -17.20
N LYS A 88 -7.28 -28.54 -16.11
CA LYS A 88 -7.83 -27.19 -15.97
C LYS A 88 -6.77 -26.09 -16.14
N ALA A 89 -5.52 -26.35 -15.75
CA ALA A 89 -4.41 -25.44 -15.97
C ALA A 89 -4.15 -25.14 -17.45
N ASP A 90 -4.34 -26.14 -18.33
CA ASP A 90 -4.18 -25.95 -19.78
C ASP A 90 -5.32 -25.12 -20.36
N MET A 91 -6.55 -25.36 -19.90
CA MET A 91 -7.71 -24.53 -20.27
C MET A 91 -7.53 -23.09 -19.80
N GLN A 92 -7.10 -22.88 -18.55
CA GLN A 92 -6.78 -21.55 -18.02
C GLN A 92 -5.69 -20.87 -18.86
N LYS A 93 -4.59 -21.57 -19.16
CA LYS A 93 -3.52 -21.05 -20.01
C LYS A 93 -4.08 -20.58 -21.36
N LYS A 94 -4.89 -21.40 -22.02
CA LYS A 94 -5.50 -21.07 -23.30
C LYS A 94 -6.41 -19.83 -23.21
N ILE A 95 -7.22 -19.72 -22.16
CA ILE A 95 -8.03 -18.52 -21.89
C ILE A 95 -7.13 -17.29 -21.75
N PHE A 96 -6.01 -17.40 -21.03
CA PHE A 96 -5.07 -16.30 -20.88
C PHE A 96 -4.37 -15.91 -22.18
N ASP A 97 -4.06 -16.87 -23.05
CA ASP A 97 -3.48 -16.58 -24.37
C ASP A 97 -4.46 -15.73 -25.20
N TYR A 98 -5.77 -16.02 -25.16
CA TYR A 98 -6.77 -15.17 -25.80
C TYR A 98 -6.83 -13.78 -25.14
N TYR A 99 -6.83 -13.70 -23.81
CA TYR A 99 -6.82 -12.41 -23.10
C TYR A 99 -5.59 -11.55 -23.46
N GLU A 100 -4.42 -12.17 -23.63
CA GLU A 100 -3.19 -11.46 -23.98
C GLU A 100 -3.24 -10.90 -25.39
N SER A 101 -3.90 -11.60 -26.32
CA SER A 101 -4.10 -11.15 -27.70
C SER A 101 -5.03 -9.93 -27.83
N LEU A 102 -5.89 -9.68 -26.83
CA LEU A 102 -6.77 -8.51 -26.81
C LEU A 102 -5.97 -7.21 -26.65
N THR A 103 -6.51 -6.13 -27.21
CA THR A 103 -5.98 -4.76 -27.06
C THR A 103 -7.12 -3.77 -26.79
N GLY A 104 -6.78 -2.52 -26.43
CA GLY A 104 -7.77 -1.45 -26.27
C GLY A 104 -8.91 -1.75 -25.30
N ASP A 105 -10.13 -1.36 -25.69
CA ASP A 105 -11.34 -1.46 -24.88
C ASP A 105 -11.78 -2.91 -24.63
N GLU A 106 -11.57 -3.81 -25.59
CA GLU A 106 -11.88 -5.24 -25.44
C GLU A 106 -11.04 -5.88 -24.31
N LYS A 107 -9.74 -5.55 -24.25
CA LYS A 107 -8.87 -6.01 -23.16
C LYS A 107 -9.31 -5.43 -21.83
N LYS A 108 -9.82 -4.19 -21.82
CA LYS A 108 -10.30 -3.53 -20.60
C LYS A 108 -11.55 -4.23 -20.07
N GLU A 109 -12.53 -4.49 -20.92
CA GLU A 109 -13.75 -5.23 -20.56
C GLU A 109 -13.42 -6.65 -20.07
N ALA A 110 -12.57 -7.37 -20.82
CA ALA A 110 -12.12 -8.71 -20.42
C ALA A 110 -11.42 -8.71 -19.05
N SER A 111 -10.60 -7.68 -18.78
CA SER A 111 -9.96 -7.51 -17.46
C SER A 111 -10.99 -7.36 -16.34
N GLU A 112 -12.04 -6.57 -16.56
CA GLU A 112 -13.09 -6.34 -15.57
C GLU A 112 -13.88 -7.62 -15.29
N LYS A 113 -14.26 -8.35 -16.34
CA LYS A 113 -14.98 -9.63 -16.23
C LYS A 113 -14.15 -10.71 -15.52
N LEU A 114 -12.86 -10.83 -15.85
CA LEU A 114 -11.96 -11.77 -15.16
C LEU A 114 -11.75 -11.38 -13.68
N ARG A 115 -11.71 -10.07 -13.35
CA ARG A 115 -11.66 -9.61 -11.96
C ARG A 115 -12.92 -10.00 -11.19
N GLU A 116 -14.09 -9.92 -11.81
CA GLU A 116 -15.34 -10.39 -11.19
C GLU A 116 -15.26 -11.88 -10.86
N GLY A 117 -14.74 -12.70 -11.77
CA GLY A 117 -14.51 -14.12 -11.52
C GLY A 117 -13.56 -14.36 -10.35
N CYS A 118 -12.43 -13.64 -10.30
CA CYS A 118 -11.51 -13.71 -9.17
C CYS A 118 -12.14 -13.23 -7.85
N ARG A 119 -13.04 -12.25 -7.88
CA ARG A 119 -13.80 -11.82 -6.69
C ARG A 119 -14.77 -12.91 -6.23
N ALA A 120 -15.43 -13.61 -7.14
CA ALA A 120 -16.31 -14.72 -6.81
C ALA A 120 -15.52 -15.87 -6.15
N LEU A 121 -14.33 -16.19 -6.66
CA LEU A 121 -13.44 -17.18 -6.07
C LEU A 121 -12.94 -16.76 -4.68
N LEU A 122 -12.54 -15.50 -4.50
CA LEU A 122 -12.17 -14.95 -3.19
C LEU A 122 -13.33 -15.00 -2.21
N LYS A 123 -14.56 -14.76 -2.67
CA LYS A 123 -15.78 -14.87 -1.87
C LYS A 123 -15.99 -16.30 -1.36
N GLN A 124 -15.67 -17.31 -2.18
CA GLN A 124 -15.71 -18.71 -1.74
C GLN A 124 -14.59 -19.07 -0.75
N ILE A 125 -13.46 -18.35 -0.74
CA ILE A 125 -12.34 -18.58 0.19
C ILE A 125 -12.59 -17.89 1.53
N VAL A 126 -13.06 -16.64 1.51
CA VAL A 126 -13.13 -15.76 2.70
C VAL A 126 -14.55 -15.66 3.27
N GLY A 127 -15.58 -16.04 2.51
CA GLY A 127 -16.98 -15.99 2.90
C GLY A 127 -17.68 -14.68 2.54
N ASP A 128 -19.01 -14.77 2.35
CA ASP A 128 -19.88 -13.68 1.91
C ASP A 128 -19.91 -12.49 2.88
N GLU A 129 -20.05 -12.77 4.17
CA GLU A 129 -20.13 -11.76 5.23
C GLU A 129 -18.84 -10.94 5.32
N LYS A 130 -17.68 -11.62 5.28
CA LYS A 130 -16.38 -10.96 5.30
C LYS A 130 -16.10 -10.18 4.04
N MET A 131 -16.50 -10.66 2.87
CA MET A 131 -16.41 -9.87 1.65
C MET A 131 -17.28 -8.60 1.69
N ALA A 132 -18.43 -8.65 2.37
CA ALA A 132 -19.28 -7.48 2.59
C ALA A 132 -18.64 -6.46 3.54
N GLU A 133 -18.05 -6.90 4.65
CA GLU A 133 -17.28 -6.04 5.58
C GLU A 133 -16.10 -5.36 4.86
N LEU A 134 -15.36 -6.14 4.08
CA LEU A 134 -14.23 -5.68 3.26
C LEU A 134 -14.66 -4.67 2.21
N LYS A 135 -15.92 -4.72 1.73
CA LYS A 135 -16.45 -3.79 0.72
C LYS A 135 -16.40 -2.33 1.18
N GLN A 136 -16.48 -2.08 2.48
CA GLN A 136 -16.47 -0.74 3.08
C GLN A 136 -15.05 -0.18 3.31
N MET A 137 -14.00 -0.97 3.09
CA MET A 137 -12.61 -0.56 3.29
C MET A 137 -11.99 0.05 2.03
N LYS A 138 -11.03 0.97 2.21
CA LYS A 138 -10.13 1.46 1.14
C LYS A 138 -9.31 0.30 0.56
N ASP A 139 -9.03 0.31 -0.75
CA ASP A 139 -8.38 -0.79 -1.49
C ASP A 139 -7.10 -1.35 -0.82
N SER A 140 -6.24 -0.48 -0.29
CA SER A 140 -4.99 -0.88 0.37
C SER A 140 -5.20 -1.52 1.74
N ALA A 141 -6.27 -1.17 2.46
CA ALA A 141 -6.67 -1.81 3.71
C ALA A 141 -7.43 -3.12 3.45
N ARG A 142 -8.26 -3.15 2.40
CA ARG A 142 -9.00 -4.33 1.96
C ARG A 142 -8.05 -5.48 1.61
N LEU A 143 -7.00 -5.22 0.82
CA LEU A 143 -6.05 -6.24 0.40
C LEU A 143 -5.29 -6.84 1.60
N ARG A 144 -4.87 -6.00 2.56
CA ARG A 144 -4.19 -6.47 3.78
C ARG A 144 -5.11 -7.32 4.66
N ALA A 145 -6.37 -6.91 4.80
CA ALA A 145 -7.34 -7.66 5.59
C ALA A 145 -7.70 -9.00 4.92
N LEU A 146 -7.84 -9.05 3.59
CA LEU A 146 -8.00 -10.29 2.83
C LEU A 146 -6.81 -11.24 3.04
N LEU A 147 -5.60 -10.74 2.86
CA LEU A 147 -4.39 -11.55 3.02
C LEU A 147 -4.28 -12.08 4.45
N LYS A 148 -4.55 -11.23 5.45
CA LYS A 148 -4.61 -11.59 6.87
C LYS A 148 -5.56 -12.76 7.15
N GLN A 149 -6.73 -12.80 6.52
CA GLN A 149 -7.67 -13.91 6.69
C GLN A 149 -7.19 -15.22 6.08
N ILE A 150 -6.36 -15.15 5.02
CA ILE A 150 -5.84 -16.33 4.33
C ILE A 150 -4.61 -16.88 5.05
N VAL A 151 -3.67 -16.02 5.44
CA VAL A 151 -2.37 -16.44 5.99
C VAL A 151 -2.28 -16.33 7.51
N GLY A 152 -3.21 -15.64 8.16
CA GLY A 152 -3.24 -15.43 9.61
C GLY A 152 -2.43 -14.22 10.08
N ASP A 153 -2.61 -13.89 11.36
CA ASP A 153 -2.06 -12.70 12.02
C ASP A 153 -0.52 -12.72 12.10
N GLU A 154 0.06 -13.88 12.40
CA GLU A 154 1.51 -14.07 12.56
C GLU A 154 2.26 -13.79 11.25
N LYS A 155 1.82 -14.43 10.15
CA LYS A 155 2.40 -14.23 8.82
C LYS A 155 2.20 -12.78 8.32
N MET A 156 1.11 -12.12 8.70
CA MET A 156 0.95 -10.69 8.39
C MET A 156 1.88 -9.77 9.19
N ALA A 157 2.21 -10.11 10.43
CA ALA A 157 3.18 -9.37 11.22
C ALA A 157 4.59 -9.47 10.60
N GLU A 158 4.98 -10.67 10.10
CA GLU A 158 6.23 -10.86 9.35
C GLU A 158 6.28 -10.00 8.09
N LEU A 159 5.22 -9.98 7.27
CA LEU A 159 5.16 -9.14 6.07
C LEU A 159 5.25 -7.65 6.39
N LYS A 160 4.62 -7.22 7.49
CA LYS A 160 4.70 -5.84 7.95
C LYS A 160 6.15 -5.49 8.34
N GLN A 161 6.83 -6.37 9.07
CA GLN A 161 8.23 -6.17 9.45
C GLN A 161 9.17 -6.11 8.25
N MET A 162 8.96 -6.97 7.24
CA MET A 162 9.74 -6.92 5.99
C MET A 162 9.51 -5.61 5.23
N LYS A 163 8.26 -5.17 5.16
CA LYS A 163 7.91 -3.89 4.54
C LYS A 163 8.53 -2.70 5.27
N ASP A 164 8.44 -2.67 6.60
CA ASP A 164 8.98 -1.59 7.43
C ASP A 164 10.51 -1.56 7.41
N SER A 165 11.15 -2.71 7.15
CA SER A 165 12.60 -2.84 6.88
C SER A 165 13.03 -2.37 5.49
N GLY A 166 12.09 -1.97 4.62
CA GLY A 166 12.39 -1.45 3.29
C GLY A 166 12.70 -2.52 2.23
N VAL A 167 12.27 -3.76 2.45
CA VAL A 167 12.45 -4.87 1.49
C VAL A 167 11.71 -4.57 0.17
N GLY A 168 12.32 -4.99 -0.96
CA GLY A 168 11.77 -4.76 -2.30
C GLY A 168 10.41 -5.44 -2.52
N ILE A 169 9.60 -4.88 -3.42
CA ILE A 169 8.25 -5.39 -3.72
C ILE A 169 8.28 -6.83 -4.25
N GLU A 170 9.29 -7.20 -5.06
CA GLU A 170 9.43 -8.56 -5.58
C GLU A 170 9.66 -9.60 -4.48
N GLU A 171 10.45 -9.24 -3.47
CA GLU A 171 10.75 -10.11 -2.33
C GLU A 171 9.56 -10.21 -1.37
N LEU A 172 8.77 -9.13 -1.22
CA LEU A 172 7.48 -9.18 -0.54
C LEU A 172 6.48 -10.10 -1.27
N ILE A 173 6.44 -10.07 -2.61
CA ILE A 173 5.60 -10.96 -3.42
C ILE A 173 6.02 -12.42 -3.22
N ALA A 174 7.32 -12.73 -3.30
CA ALA A 174 7.84 -14.07 -3.08
C ALA A 174 7.51 -14.60 -1.67
N LYS A 175 7.60 -13.74 -0.64
CA LYS A 175 7.20 -14.10 0.72
C LYS A 175 5.70 -14.38 0.82
N VAL A 176 4.85 -13.58 0.19
CA VAL A 176 3.39 -13.84 0.12
C VAL A 176 3.11 -15.18 -0.55
N ASP A 177 3.80 -15.51 -1.64
CA ASP A 177 3.63 -16.78 -2.33
C ASP A 177 4.01 -17.97 -1.44
N HIS A 178 5.16 -17.89 -0.76
CA HIS A 178 5.56 -18.89 0.23
C HIS A 178 4.53 -19.03 1.37
N MET A 179 3.95 -17.91 1.83
CA MET A 179 2.92 -17.94 2.87
C MET A 179 1.64 -18.63 2.43
N LEU A 180 1.24 -18.44 1.17
CA LEU A 180 0.07 -19.05 0.53
C LEU A 180 0.23 -20.56 0.29
N GLU A 181 1.45 -21.03 0.02
CA GLU A 181 1.75 -22.47 -0.09
C GLU A 181 1.55 -23.24 1.22
N HIS A 182 1.75 -22.55 2.35
CA HIS A 182 1.64 -23.09 3.70
C HIS A 182 0.27 -22.79 4.35
N VAL A 183 -0.78 -22.58 3.56
CA VAL A 183 -2.16 -22.50 4.05
C VAL A 183 -2.61 -23.91 4.44
N THR A 184 -3.07 -24.08 5.68
CA THR A 184 -3.43 -25.38 6.26
C THR A 184 -4.86 -25.84 5.94
N ASP A 185 -5.70 -24.93 5.46
CA ASP A 185 -7.07 -25.18 5.04
C ASP A 185 -7.06 -25.75 3.62
N GLU A 186 -7.19 -27.07 3.48
CA GLU A 186 -7.09 -27.79 2.20
C GLU A 186 -8.01 -27.27 1.09
N PRO A 187 -9.33 -27.02 1.31
CA PRO A 187 -10.17 -26.46 0.24
C PRO A 187 -9.82 -25.01 -0.13
N LYS A 188 -9.28 -24.20 0.79
CA LYS A 188 -8.73 -22.87 0.43
C LYS A 188 -7.43 -23.00 -0.34
N LYS A 189 -6.54 -23.90 0.09
CA LYS A 189 -5.25 -24.18 -0.53
C LYS A 189 -5.41 -24.65 -1.97
N GLU A 190 -6.35 -25.57 -2.23
CA GLU A 190 -6.65 -26.04 -3.58
C GLU A 190 -7.06 -24.88 -4.49
N LYS A 191 -7.99 -24.02 -4.07
CA LYS A 191 -8.42 -22.84 -4.85
C LYS A 191 -7.32 -21.81 -5.04
N ILE A 192 -6.46 -21.60 -4.04
CA ILE A 192 -5.32 -20.69 -4.12
C ILE A 192 -4.28 -21.22 -5.10
N GLN A 193 -4.02 -22.52 -5.12
CA GLN A 193 -3.11 -23.14 -6.08
C GLN A 193 -3.70 -23.15 -7.49
N GLU A 194 -4.98 -23.48 -7.63
CA GLU A 194 -5.68 -23.60 -8.91
C GLU A 194 -5.93 -22.25 -9.59
N TYR A 195 -6.28 -21.20 -8.84
CA TYR A 195 -6.68 -19.91 -9.41
C TYR A 195 -5.80 -18.72 -9.00
N GLY A 196 -4.96 -18.88 -7.97
CA GLY A 196 -4.09 -17.81 -7.47
C GLY A 196 -3.15 -17.21 -8.51
N PRO A 197 -2.40 -18.00 -9.30
CA PRO A 197 -1.52 -17.48 -10.34
C PRO A 197 -2.26 -16.63 -11.38
N ALA A 198 -3.41 -17.13 -11.85
CA ALA A 198 -4.30 -16.43 -12.78
C ALA A 198 -4.80 -15.10 -12.20
N CYS A 199 -5.33 -15.12 -10.99
CA CYS A 199 -5.85 -13.92 -10.34
C CYS A 199 -4.74 -12.91 -10.02
N ARG A 200 -3.54 -13.35 -9.63
CA ARG A 200 -2.37 -12.48 -9.45
C ARG A 200 -2.02 -11.74 -10.73
N LYS A 201 -2.05 -12.41 -11.90
CA LYS A 201 -1.80 -11.77 -13.20
C LYS A 201 -2.84 -10.67 -13.50
N ILE A 202 -4.12 -10.97 -13.31
CA ILE A 202 -5.24 -10.04 -13.55
C ILE A 202 -5.23 -8.83 -12.61
N TYR A 203 -4.89 -9.02 -11.34
CA TYR A 203 -4.74 -7.93 -10.37
C TYR A 203 -3.39 -7.21 -10.51
N GLY A 204 -2.34 -7.88 -10.96
CA GLY A 204 -1.04 -7.29 -11.27
C GLY A 204 -1.11 -6.32 -12.45
N ASP A 205 -1.91 -6.62 -13.46
CA ASP A 205 -2.22 -5.70 -14.56
C ASP A 205 -2.92 -4.41 -14.09
N ARG A 206 -3.64 -4.46 -12.95
CA ARG A 206 -4.19 -3.25 -12.30
C ARG A 206 -3.06 -2.39 -11.73
N HIS A 207 -2.06 -2.97 -11.09
CA HIS A 207 -0.91 -2.18 -10.61
C HIS A 207 -0.18 -1.50 -11.76
N LYS A 208 -0.10 -2.13 -12.95
CA LYS A 208 0.45 -1.48 -14.14
C LYS A 208 -0.42 -0.36 -14.75
N ARG A 209 -1.74 -0.36 -14.48
CA ARG A 209 -2.70 0.66 -14.98
C ARG A 209 -3.01 1.78 -13.96
N ASP A 210 -3.08 1.45 -12.67
CA ASP A 210 -3.42 2.38 -11.56
C ASP A 210 -2.17 3.10 -11.02
N HIS A 211 -0.99 2.49 -11.14
CA HIS A 211 0.18 3.32 -11.34
C HIS A 211 0.03 3.84 -12.76
N HIS A 212 -0.34 5.12 -12.90
CA HIS A 212 -0.01 5.85 -14.10
C HIS A 212 1.48 5.61 -14.35
N GLU A 213 1.80 4.62 -15.20
CA GLU A 213 2.97 4.71 -16.02
C GLU A 213 2.73 5.97 -16.82
N HIS A 214 3.14 7.11 -16.27
CA HIS A 214 3.20 8.36 -16.97
C HIS A 214 3.83 8.01 -18.30
N ASN A 215 3.02 8.04 -19.35
CA ASN A 215 3.56 7.82 -20.67
C ASN A 215 4.68 8.84 -20.82
N LEU A 216 5.79 8.46 -21.44
CA LEU A 216 6.89 9.36 -21.68
C LEU A 216 6.40 10.66 -22.34
N ASP A 217 5.34 10.56 -23.16
CA ASP A 217 4.62 11.71 -23.74
C ASP A 217 3.92 12.62 -22.73
N GLU A 218 3.39 12.07 -21.64
CA GLU A 218 2.80 12.86 -20.57
C GLU A 218 3.89 13.70 -19.88
N TYR A 219 5.06 13.12 -19.62
CA TYR A 219 6.20 13.89 -19.13
C TYR A 219 6.65 14.95 -20.14
N PHE A 220 6.73 14.63 -21.43
CA PHE A 220 7.08 15.60 -22.47
C PHE A 220 6.11 16.76 -22.59
N ARG A 221 4.84 16.58 -22.25
CA ARG A 221 3.85 17.66 -22.24
C ARG A 221 3.84 18.46 -20.95
N THR A 222 4.33 17.89 -19.85
CA THR A 222 4.26 18.47 -18.51
C THR A 222 5.65 18.87 -18.01
N HIS A 223 6.35 17.95 -17.35
CA HIS A 223 7.56 18.19 -16.59
C HIS A 223 8.83 18.31 -17.46
N LEU A 224 8.76 17.84 -18.70
CA LEU A 224 9.82 17.85 -19.71
C LEU A 224 9.42 18.67 -20.96
N SER A 225 8.48 19.62 -20.81
CA SER A 225 8.01 20.48 -21.91
C SER A 225 9.09 21.38 -22.49
N TRP A 226 10.13 21.66 -21.69
CA TRP A 226 11.30 22.46 -22.05
C TRP A 226 12.27 21.75 -23.01
N LEU A 227 12.12 20.44 -23.23
CA LEU A 227 12.85 19.74 -24.27
C LEU A 227 12.33 20.14 -25.65
N THR A 228 13.24 20.27 -26.62
CA THR A 228 12.86 20.43 -28.02
C THR A 228 12.27 19.14 -28.57
N ASP A 229 11.51 19.23 -29.66
CA ASP A 229 10.90 18.03 -30.26
C ASP A 229 11.95 17.03 -30.76
N ILE A 230 13.10 17.52 -31.23
CA ILE A 230 14.27 16.68 -31.59
C ILE A 230 14.78 15.90 -30.36
N GLN A 231 14.92 16.58 -29.21
CA GLN A 231 15.36 15.93 -27.97
C GLN A 231 14.34 14.91 -27.46
N LYS A 232 13.04 15.22 -27.56
CA LYS A 232 11.95 14.29 -27.20
C LYS A 232 11.98 13.03 -28.06
N ASP A 233 12.18 13.19 -29.37
CA ASP A 233 12.27 12.06 -30.30
C ASP A 233 13.51 11.20 -30.05
N GLU A 234 14.65 11.79 -29.68
CA GLU A 234 15.84 11.05 -29.28
C GLU A 234 15.58 10.18 -28.03
N ILE A 235 14.91 10.74 -27.01
CA ILE A 235 14.52 9.98 -25.82
C ILE A 235 13.46 8.91 -26.13
N ARG A 236 12.52 9.19 -27.05
CA ARG A 236 11.53 8.19 -27.52
C ARG A 236 12.21 7.01 -28.20
N LYS A 237 13.17 7.28 -29.08
CA LYS A 237 13.98 6.26 -29.74
C LYS A 237 14.76 5.41 -28.73
N MET A 238 15.33 6.02 -27.69
CA MET A 238 15.99 5.27 -26.62
C MET A 238 15.03 4.32 -25.87
N LYS A 239 13.78 4.72 -25.67
CA LYS A 239 12.74 3.86 -25.08
C LYS A 239 12.36 2.70 -25.99
N GLU A 240 12.20 2.96 -27.28
CA GLU A 240 11.88 1.93 -28.30
C GLU A 240 13.02 0.91 -28.46
N GLU A 241 14.27 1.37 -28.36
CA GLU A 241 15.47 0.53 -28.34
C GLU A 241 15.63 -0.28 -27.03
N GLY A 242 14.72 -0.10 -26.05
CA GLY A 242 14.74 -0.82 -24.79
C GLY A 242 15.86 -0.38 -23.84
N LYS A 243 16.41 0.83 -24.00
CA LYS A 243 17.49 1.32 -23.13
C LYS A 243 17.00 1.50 -21.68
N PRO A 244 17.88 1.26 -20.69
CA PRO A 244 17.57 1.49 -19.29
C PRO A 244 17.05 2.92 -19.02
N LYS A 245 16.11 3.04 -18.08
CA LYS A 245 15.57 4.34 -17.64
C LYS A 245 16.66 5.30 -17.14
N ALA A 246 17.71 4.77 -16.52
CA ALA A 246 18.85 5.56 -16.05
C ALA A 246 19.58 6.28 -17.19
N ASP A 247 19.73 5.64 -18.36
CA ASP A 247 20.40 6.24 -19.51
C ASP A 247 19.57 7.36 -20.13
N MET A 248 18.24 7.17 -20.21
CA MET A 248 17.32 8.22 -20.62
C MET A 248 17.33 9.41 -19.64
N GLN A 249 17.31 9.14 -18.34
CA GLN A 249 17.41 10.17 -17.31
C GLN A 249 18.71 10.95 -17.42
N LYS A 250 19.84 10.27 -17.58
CA LYS A 250 21.14 10.89 -17.79
C LYS A 250 21.11 11.83 -18.99
N LYS A 251 20.59 11.37 -20.12
CA LYS A 251 20.48 12.18 -21.34
C LYS A 251 19.61 13.43 -21.15
N ILE A 252 18.49 13.30 -20.43
CA ILE A 252 17.65 14.45 -20.04
C ILE A 252 18.44 15.45 -19.18
N PHE A 253 19.22 14.95 -18.21
CA PHE A 253 20.07 15.81 -17.38
C PHE A 253 21.19 16.48 -18.18
N ASP A 254 21.79 15.80 -19.16
CA ASP A 254 22.79 16.39 -20.05
C ASP A 254 22.20 17.59 -20.82
N TYR A 255 20.96 17.47 -21.34
CA TYR A 255 20.27 18.61 -21.96
C TYR A 255 20.00 19.73 -20.95
N TYR A 256 19.55 19.40 -19.75
CA TYR A 256 19.32 20.39 -18.69
C TYR A 256 20.61 21.15 -18.30
N GLU A 257 21.75 20.46 -18.25
CA GLU A 257 23.04 21.08 -17.93
C GLU A 257 23.48 22.07 -19.00
N SER A 258 23.18 21.78 -20.28
CA SER A 258 23.47 22.65 -21.42
C SER A 258 22.63 23.93 -21.46
N LEU A 259 21.51 23.99 -20.73
CA LEU A 259 20.68 25.19 -20.63
C LEU A 259 21.36 26.28 -19.80
N THR A 260 21.10 27.53 -20.17
CA THR A 260 21.56 28.73 -19.45
C THR A 260 20.42 29.76 -19.33
N GLY A 261 20.58 30.73 -18.43
CA GLY A 261 19.62 31.83 -18.28
C GLY A 261 18.19 31.38 -17.93
N ASP A 262 17.21 32.00 -18.58
CA ASP A 262 15.79 31.80 -18.30
C ASP A 262 15.28 30.40 -18.68
N GLU A 263 15.83 29.78 -19.72
CA GLU A 263 15.47 28.42 -20.13
C GLU A 263 15.82 27.39 -19.04
N LYS A 264 17.00 27.56 -18.39
CA LYS A 264 17.40 26.70 -17.27
C LYS A 264 16.49 26.89 -16.06
N LYS A 265 16.01 28.12 -15.83
CA LYS A 265 15.10 28.44 -14.73
C LYS A 265 13.73 27.79 -14.96
N GLU A 266 13.18 27.91 -16.16
CA GLU A 266 11.92 27.24 -16.55
C GLU A 266 12.04 25.72 -16.44
N ALA A 267 13.12 25.14 -17.00
CA ALA A 267 13.38 23.70 -16.90
C ALA A 267 13.50 23.24 -15.44
N SER A 268 14.16 24.02 -14.58
CA SER A 268 14.27 23.74 -13.14
C SER A 268 12.91 23.70 -12.44
N GLU A 269 12.03 24.63 -12.78
CA GLU A 269 10.68 24.69 -12.22
C GLU A 269 9.84 23.49 -12.67
N LYS A 270 9.83 23.18 -13.97
CA LYS A 270 9.12 22.02 -14.53
C LYS A 270 9.63 20.69 -13.98
N LEU A 271 10.94 20.51 -13.84
CA LEU A 271 11.53 19.32 -13.23
C LEU A 271 11.16 19.22 -11.74
N ARG A 272 11.19 20.33 -10.99
CA ARG A 272 10.75 20.35 -9.59
C ARG A 272 9.27 19.98 -9.44
N GLU A 273 8.41 20.43 -10.35
CA GLU A 273 7.01 20.03 -10.39
C GLU A 273 6.86 18.53 -10.62
N GLY A 274 7.61 17.97 -11.58
CA GLY A 274 7.64 16.53 -11.84
C GLY A 274 8.11 15.71 -10.65
N CYS A 275 9.20 16.14 -10.01
CA CYS A 275 9.68 15.52 -8.78
C CYS A 275 8.65 15.60 -7.65
N ARG A 276 7.90 16.71 -7.52
CA ARG A 276 6.82 16.82 -6.53
C ARG A 276 5.65 15.89 -6.85
N ALA A 277 5.26 15.77 -8.11
CA ALA A 277 4.20 14.86 -8.54
C ALA A 277 4.60 13.40 -8.26
N LEU A 278 5.83 13.00 -8.61
CA LEU A 278 6.39 11.70 -8.29
C LEU A 278 6.48 11.45 -6.79
N LEU A 279 7.02 12.40 -6.03
CA LEU A 279 7.11 12.28 -4.58
C LEU A 279 5.71 12.11 -3.96
N LYS A 280 4.73 12.88 -4.42
CA LYS A 280 3.32 12.77 -4.01
C LYS A 280 2.75 11.38 -4.30
N GLN A 281 3.08 10.76 -5.43
CA GLN A 281 2.69 9.39 -5.74
C GLN A 281 3.35 8.36 -4.80
N ILE A 282 4.61 8.56 -4.45
CA ILE A 282 5.38 7.65 -3.58
C ILE A 282 4.89 7.75 -2.13
N VAL A 283 4.78 8.97 -1.58
CA VAL A 283 4.48 9.18 -0.16
C VAL A 283 2.99 9.35 0.13
N GLY A 284 2.17 9.60 -0.90
CA GLY A 284 0.74 9.87 -0.79
C GLY A 284 0.40 11.32 -0.44
N ASP A 285 -0.88 11.69 -0.62
CA ASP A 285 -1.40 13.04 -0.37
C ASP A 285 -1.13 13.55 1.05
N GLU A 286 -1.34 12.70 2.06
CA GLU A 286 -1.23 13.06 3.47
C GLU A 286 0.22 13.42 3.85
N LYS A 287 1.18 12.57 3.49
CA LYS A 287 2.60 12.85 3.75
C LYS A 287 3.12 14.01 2.91
N MET A 288 2.61 14.20 1.70
CA MET A 288 2.94 15.38 0.90
C MET A 288 2.39 16.66 1.53
N ALA A 289 1.19 16.61 2.13
CA ALA A 289 0.63 17.72 2.90
C ALA A 289 1.47 18.00 4.16
N GLU A 290 1.90 16.98 4.91
CA GLU A 290 2.82 17.13 6.05
C GLU A 290 4.13 17.81 5.62
N LEU A 291 4.76 17.36 4.54
CA LEU A 291 5.99 17.96 4.00
C LEU A 291 5.78 19.42 3.55
N LYS A 292 4.64 19.72 2.91
CA LYS A 292 4.28 21.10 2.53
C LYS A 292 4.11 21.97 3.77
N GLN A 293 3.47 21.45 4.81
CA GLN A 293 3.31 22.15 6.10
C GLN A 293 4.66 22.38 6.78
N MET A 294 5.57 21.41 6.78
CA MET A 294 6.93 21.59 7.30
C MET A 294 7.69 22.68 6.54
N LYS A 295 7.54 22.75 5.21
CA LYS A 295 8.14 23.81 4.39
C LYS A 295 7.60 25.19 4.75
N ILE A 296 6.29 25.32 4.95
CA ILE A 296 5.63 26.57 5.33
C ILE A 296 6.07 27.01 6.74
N ARG A 297 6.17 26.08 7.70
CA ARG A 297 6.56 26.42 9.09
C ARG A 297 7.97 27.00 9.22
N ARG A 298 8.85 26.70 8.26
CA ARG A 298 10.23 27.21 8.22
C ARG A 298 10.45 28.32 7.19
N SER A 299 9.38 28.89 6.62
CA SER A 299 9.49 29.92 5.58
C SER A 299 10.13 31.21 6.07
N TRP A 300 9.96 31.52 7.35
CA TRP A 300 10.54 32.70 8.02
C TRP A 300 12.06 32.60 8.23
N LEU A 301 12.67 31.43 8.04
CA LEU A 301 14.13 31.28 8.03
C LEU A 301 14.68 31.60 6.65
N THR A 302 15.78 32.34 6.57
CA THR A 302 16.51 32.55 5.31
C THR A 302 17.15 31.25 4.83
N ASP A 303 17.49 31.15 3.54
CA ASP A 303 18.12 29.94 3.01
C ASP A 303 19.51 29.70 3.63
N ILE A 304 20.23 30.75 3.99
CA ILE A 304 21.49 30.66 4.74
C ILE A 304 21.27 30.04 6.13
N GLN A 305 20.24 30.50 6.86
CA GLN A 305 19.90 29.96 8.17
C GLN A 305 19.44 28.49 8.08
N LYS A 306 18.64 28.14 7.07
CA LYS A 306 18.22 26.76 6.82
C LYS A 306 19.42 25.84 6.54
N ASP A 307 20.40 26.33 5.79
CA ASP A 307 21.61 25.60 5.45
C ASP A 307 22.53 25.40 6.67
N GLU A 308 22.62 26.40 7.55
CA GLU A 308 23.37 26.26 8.81
C GLU A 308 22.75 25.18 9.70
N ILE A 309 21.42 25.16 9.86
CA ILE A 309 20.72 24.09 10.60
C ILE A 309 20.90 22.72 9.93
N ARG A 310 20.91 22.66 8.58
CA ARG A 310 21.19 21.41 7.85
C ARG A 310 22.59 20.88 8.16
N LYS A 311 23.61 21.75 8.12
CA LYS A 311 24.99 21.37 8.47
C LYS A 311 25.09 20.88 9.91
N MET A 312 24.43 21.55 10.87
CA MET A 312 24.39 21.07 12.26
C MET A 312 23.83 19.64 12.36
N LYS A 313 22.81 19.31 11.56
CA LYS A 313 22.24 17.96 11.50
C LYS A 313 23.21 16.95 10.88
N GLU A 314 23.89 17.31 9.80
CA GLU A 314 24.89 16.47 9.12
C GLU A 314 26.10 16.19 10.03
N GLU A 315 26.50 17.17 10.84
CA GLU A 315 27.53 17.06 11.87
C GLU A 315 27.08 16.26 13.11
N GLY A 316 25.84 15.77 13.14
CA GLY A 316 25.30 14.98 14.24
C GLY A 316 25.05 15.77 15.53
N LYS A 317 24.90 17.10 15.45
CA LYS A 317 24.66 17.93 16.64
C LYS A 317 23.32 17.56 17.30
N PRO A 318 23.23 17.62 18.65
CA PRO A 318 21.99 17.40 19.38
C PRO A 318 20.84 18.24 18.86
N LYS A 319 19.64 17.65 18.86
CA LYS A 319 18.40 18.33 18.45
C LYS A 319 18.11 19.59 19.26
N ALA A 320 18.46 19.59 20.54
CA ALA A 320 18.36 20.75 21.43
C ALA A 320 19.22 21.93 20.95
N ASP A 321 20.42 21.68 20.42
CA ASP A 321 21.30 22.74 19.90
C ASP A 321 20.73 23.35 18.62
N MET A 322 20.16 22.52 17.74
CA MET A 322 19.45 23.00 16.56
C MET A 322 18.22 23.82 16.94
N GLN A 323 17.44 23.38 17.93
CA GLN A 323 16.28 24.12 18.43
C GLN A 323 16.68 25.45 19.04
N LYS A 324 17.75 25.49 19.83
CA LYS A 324 18.31 26.71 20.40
C LYS A 324 18.70 27.69 19.30
N LYS A 325 19.44 27.22 18.28
CA LYS A 325 19.86 28.04 17.15
C LYS A 325 18.67 28.60 16.35
N ILE A 326 17.63 27.79 16.14
CA ILE A 326 16.37 28.25 15.52
C ILE A 326 15.72 29.35 16.37
N PHE A 327 15.71 29.20 17.70
CA PHE A 327 15.19 30.20 18.61
C PHE A 327 16.00 31.49 18.61
N ASP A 328 17.33 31.42 18.54
CA ASP A 328 18.20 32.59 18.43
C ASP A 328 17.85 33.42 17.18
N TYR A 329 17.60 32.76 16.03
CA TYR A 329 17.12 33.46 14.83
C TYR A 329 15.76 34.10 15.06
N TYR A 330 14.81 33.39 15.67
CA TYR A 330 13.48 33.95 15.98
C TYR A 330 13.58 35.19 16.90
N GLU A 331 14.45 35.15 17.90
CA GLU A 331 14.64 36.26 18.85
C GLU A 331 15.23 37.50 18.18
N SER A 332 16.12 37.30 17.20
CA SER A 332 16.71 38.38 16.41
C SER A 332 15.73 39.08 15.46
N LEU A 333 14.59 38.46 15.15
CA LEU A 333 13.57 39.08 14.31
C LEU A 333 12.89 40.25 15.04
N THR A 334 12.50 41.26 14.27
CA THR A 334 11.70 42.40 14.73
C THR A 334 10.55 42.70 13.75
N GLY A 335 9.62 43.57 14.15
CA GLY A 335 8.52 44.02 13.28
C GLY A 335 7.67 42.91 12.66
N ASP A 336 7.35 43.06 11.38
CA ASP A 336 6.47 42.15 10.63
C ASP A 336 7.07 40.75 10.46
N GLU A 337 8.39 40.63 10.30
CA GLU A 337 9.06 39.33 10.20
C GLU A 337 8.89 38.51 11.49
N LYS A 338 9.01 39.16 12.67
CA LYS A 338 8.75 38.50 13.95
C LYS A 338 7.29 38.10 14.10
N LYS A 339 6.37 38.92 13.60
CA LYS A 339 4.92 38.63 13.62
C LYS A 339 4.60 37.41 12.75
N GLU A 340 5.10 37.35 11.52
CA GLU A 340 4.94 36.21 10.63
C GLU A 340 5.54 34.93 11.25
N ALA A 341 6.78 35.00 11.73
CA ALA A 341 7.44 33.87 12.37
C ALA A 341 6.65 33.36 13.59
N SER A 342 6.14 34.28 14.42
CA SER A 342 5.29 33.94 15.57
C SER A 342 4.03 33.18 15.15
N GLU A 343 3.34 33.62 14.10
CA GLU A 343 2.13 32.96 13.60
C GLU A 343 2.43 31.55 13.10
N LYS A 344 3.50 31.37 12.30
CA LYS A 344 3.95 30.07 11.79
C LYS A 344 4.36 29.12 12.91
N LEU A 345 5.09 29.61 13.91
CA LEU A 345 5.49 28.81 15.07
C LEU A 345 4.29 28.42 15.94
N ARG A 346 3.29 29.32 16.10
CA ARG A 346 2.03 29.00 16.80
C ARG A 346 1.21 27.94 16.09
N GLU A 347 1.16 27.94 14.75
CA GLU A 347 0.55 26.83 14.00
C GLU A 347 1.26 25.50 14.29
N GLY A 348 2.59 25.53 14.39
CA GLY A 348 3.40 24.40 14.83
C GLY A 348 3.01 23.89 16.21
N CYS A 349 2.96 24.78 17.19
CA CYS A 349 2.59 24.48 18.57
C CYS A 349 1.14 23.96 18.70
N ARG A 350 0.17 24.53 17.97
CA ARG A 350 -1.22 24.02 17.94
C ARG A 350 -1.31 22.61 17.39
N ALA A 351 -0.59 22.33 16.31
CA ALA A 351 -0.57 20.98 15.73
C ALA A 351 0.09 19.97 16.67
N LEU A 352 1.15 20.36 17.37
CA LEU A 352 1.80 19.50 18.36
C LEU A 352 0.88 19.24 19.55
N LEU A 353 0.24 20.28 20.09
CA LEU A 353 -0.73 20.16 21.16
C LEU A 353 -1.88 19.23 20.74
N LYS A 354 -2.43 19.40 19.53
CA LYS A 354 -3.44 18.51 18.95
C LYS A 354 -2.99 17.05 18.90
N GLN A 355 -1.75 16.76 18.52
CA GLN A 355 -1.21 15.40 18.53
C GLN A 355 -1.11 14.81 19.95
N ILE A 356 -0.88 15.65 20.96
CA ILE A 356 -0.76 15.23 22.35
C ILE A 356 -2.15 14.97 22.95
N VAL A 357 -3.03 15.97 22.90
CA VAL A 357 -4.30 15.98 23.64
C VAL A 357 -5.51 15.50 22.82
N GLY A 358 -5.39 15.41 21.50
CA GLY A 358 -6.47 14.98 20.60
C GLY A 358 -7.42 16.10 20.16
N ASP A 359 -8.30 15.76 19.21
CA ASP A 359 -9.20 16.71 18.54
C ASP A 359 -10.28 17.27 19.48
N GLU A 360 -10.82 16.45 20.38
CA GLU A 360 -11.87 16.83 21.33
C GLU A 360 -11.39 17.93 22.29
N LYS A 361 -10.24 17.72 22.94
CA LYS A 361 -9.63 18.71 23.85
C LYS A 361 -9.22 19.99 23.12
N MET A 362 -8.81 19.89 21.85
CA MET A 362 -8.54 21.07 21.03
C MET A 362 -9.80 21.86 20.67
N ALA A 363 -10.94 21.18 20.47
CA ALA A 363 -12.22 21.84 20.23
C ALA A 363 -12.71 22.59 21.49
N GLU A 364 -12.53 22.00 22.67
CA GLU A 364 -12.80 22.65 23.96
C GLU A 364 -11.98 23.94 24.13
N LEU A 365 -10.66 23.88 23.91
CA LEU A 365 -9.80 25.07 23.97
C LEU A 365 -10.20 26.16 22.98
N LYS A 366 -10.65 25.76 21.78
CA LYS A 366 -11.16 26.70 20.78
C LYS A 366 -12.44 27.37 21.27
N GLN A 367 -13.38 26.60 21.83
CA GLN A 367 -14.62 27.14 22.38
C GLN A 367 -14.38 28.12 23.52
N MET A 368 -13.45 27.81 24.43
CA MET A 368 -13.06 28.73 25.51
C MET A 368 -12.52 30.05 24.95
N LYS A 369 -11.61 29.97 23.97
CA LYS A 369 -11.06 31.15 23.32
C LYS A 369 -12.14 31.98 22.59
N ASP A 370 -13.04 31.33 21.87
CA ASP A 370 -14.13 31.98 21.13
C ASP A 370 -15.17 32.62 22.09
N SER A 371 -15.27 32.11 23.31
CA SER A 371 -16.09 32.67 24.41
C SER A 371 -15.41 33.85 25.14
N GLY A 372 -14.22 34.26 24.70
CA GLY A 372 -13.48 35.39 25.28
C GLY A 372 -12.72 35.05 26.56
N VAL A 373 -12.49 33.76 26.87
CA VAL A 373 -11.68 33.36 28.02
C VAL A 373 -10.27 33.92 27.90
N GLY A 374 -9.77 34.49 29.01
CA GLY A 374 -8.43 35.07 29.08
C GLY A 374 -7.34 34.04 28.82
N ILE A 375 -6.18 34.50 28.33
CA ILE A 375 -5.05 33.59 28.02
C ILE A 375 -4.60 32.79 29.24
N GLU A 376 -4.66 33.37 30.44
CA GLU A 376 -4.10 32.75 31.64
C GLU A 376 -4.90 31.53 32.00
N GLU A 377 -6.22 31.61 31.85
CA GLU A 377 -7.15 30.51 32.04
C GLU A 377 -7.02 29.47 30.91
N LEU A 378 -6.77 29.90 29.66
CA LEU A 378 -6.42 28.98 28.57
C LEU A 378 -5.09 28.25 28.83
N ILE A 379 -4.08 28.92 29.38
CA ILE A 379 -2.79 28.33 29.75
C ILE A 379 -3.00 27.31 30.88
N ALA A 380 -3.72 27.67 31.93
CA ALA A 380 -4.04 26.77 33.03
C ALA A 380 -4.79 25.52 32.55
N LYS A 381 -5.73 25.69 31.62
CA LYS A 381 -6.44 24.57 31.00
C LYS A 381 -5.51 23.66 30.20
N VAL A 382 -4.60 24.23 29.40
CA VAL A 382 -3.60 23.45 28.67
C VAL A 382 -2.70 22.70 29.65
N ASP A 383 -2.24 23.32 30.73
CA ASP A 383 -1.40 22.67 31.73
C ASP A 383 -2.10 21.49 32.39
N HIS A 384 -3.34 21.68 32.82
CA HIS A 384 -4.17 20.59 33.33
C HIS A 384 -4.33 19.45 32.29
N MET A 385 -4.52 19.77 31.02
CA MET A 385 -4.61 18.75 29.96
C MET A 385 -3.30 17.98 29.78
N LEU A 386 -2.15 18.64 29.91
CA LEU A 386 -0.82 18.05 29.72
C LEU A 386 -0.39 17.20 30.92
N GLU A 387 -0.77 17.56 32.15
CA GLU A 387 -0.51 16.78 33.37
C GLU A 387 -1.12 15.38 33.33
N HIS A 388 -2.27 15.24 32.68
CA HIS A 388 -2.99 13.96 32.54
C HIS A 388 -2.49 13.11 31.37
N VAL A 389 -1.41 13.51 30.68
CA VAL A 389 -0.82 12.73 29.59
C VAL A 389 0.08 11.63 30.18
N THR A 390 -0.33 10.38 30.04
CA THR A 390 0.40 9.21 30.54
C THR A 390 1.32 8.56 29.52
N ASP A 391 1.15 8.85 28.24
CA ASP A 391 1.95 8.32 27.13
C ASP A 391 3.37 8.93 27.13
N GLU A 392 4.38 8.08 27.30
CA GLU A 392 5.78 8.50 27.42
C GLU A 392 6.31 9.26 26.17
N PRO A 393 6.08 8.79 24.92
CA PRO A 393 6.43 9.57 23.73
C PRO A 393 5.79 10.98 23.68
N LYS A 394 4.56 11.13 24.17
CA LYS A 394 3.91 12.45 24.29
C LYS A 394 4.52 13.28 25.41
N LYS A 395 4.88 12.69 26.56
CA LYS A 395 5.58 13.40 27.65
C LYS A 395 6.92 13.95 27.19
N GLU A 396 7.69 13.17 26.45
CA GLU A 396 8.97 13.62 25.88
C GLU A 396 8.75 14.86 24.97
N LYS A 397 7.73 14.84 24.10
CA LYS A 397 7.38 16.01 23.28
C LYS A 397 6.96 17.22 24.11
N ILE A 398 6.26 17.02 25.23
CA ILE A 398 5.88 18.11 26.14
C ILE A 398 7.12 18.74 26.76
N GLN A 399 8.07 17.93 27.23
CA GLN A 399 9.32 18.41 27.80
C GLN A 399 10.19 19.12 26.76
N GLU A 400 10.29 18.54 25.56
CA GLU A 400 11.14 19.04 24.49
C GLU A 400 10.63 20.36 23.88
N TYR A 401 9.33 20.48 23.63
CA TYR A 401 8.77 21.61 22.89
C TYR A 401 7.92 22.56 23.74
N GLY A 402 7.47 22.13 24.92
CA GLY A 402 6.60 22.89 25.81
C GLY A 402 7.15 24.27 26.17
N PRO A 403 8.39 24.40 26.67
CA PRO A 403 8.98 25.69 27.04
C PRO A 403 9.01 26.68 25.87
N ALA A 404 9.43 26.21 24.70
CA ALA A 404 9.43 26.99 23.46
C ALA A 404 8.04 27.49 23.08
N CYS A 405 7.04 26.60 23.09
CA CYS A 405 5.66 26.97 22.77
C CYS A 405 5.09 27.97 23.77
N ARG A 406 5.33 27.82 25.08
CA ARG A 406 4.91 28.80 26.09
C ARG A 406 5.48 30.19 25.79
N LYS A 407 6.76 30.27 25.42
CA LYS A 407 7.43 31.53 25.08
C LYS A 407 6.77 32.22 23.86
N ILE A 408 6.54 31.48 22.78
CA ILE A 408 5.89 31.97 21.54
C ILE A 408 4.46 32.51 21.80
N TYR A 409 3.72 31.88 22.72
CA TYR A 409 2.40 32.34 23.13
C TYR A 409 2.45 33.53 24.10
N GLY A 410 3.43 33.57 25.00
CA GLY A 410 3.66 34.68 25.94
C GLY A 410 4.06 35.99 25.26
N ASP A 411 4.82 35.94 24.17
CA ASP A 411 5.20 37.13 23.38
C ASP A 411 4.00 37.87 22.79
N ARG A 412 2.84 37.20 22.62
CA ARG A 412 1.59 37.84 22.19
C ARG A 412 1.04 38.77 23.27
N HIS A 413 1.04 38.32 24.52
CA HIS A 413 0.42 39.04 25.63
C HIS A 413 1.08 40.37 25.90
N LYS A 414 2.41 40.41 25.84
CA LYS A 414 3.15 41.65 26.03
C LYS A 414 2.83 42.69 24.97
N ARG A 415 2.59 42.26 23.73
CA ARG A 415 2.24 43.13 22.60
C ARG A 415 0.80 43.66 22.71
N ASP A 416 -0.15 42.78 22.97
CA ASP A 416 -1.57 43.14 23.06
C ASP A 416 -1.83 44.08 24.27
N HIS A 417 -1.06 43.96 25.37
CA HIS A 417 -1.10 44.93 26.49
C HIS A 417 -0.42 46.28 26.20
N HIS A 418 0.58 46.34 25.31
CA HIS A 418 1.21 47.60 24.93
C HIS A 418 0.34 48.43 23.97
N GLU A 419 -0.47 47.80 23.11
CA GLU A 419 -1.39 48.50 22.21
C GLU A 419 -2.61 49.09 22.96
N HIS A 420 -3.05 48.48 24.07
CA HIS A 420 -4.16 48.99 24.88
C HIS A 420 -3.78 50.10 25.88
N ASN A 421 -2.50 50.32 26.17
CA ASN A 421 -2.04 51.37 27.10
C ASN A 421 -1.64 52.69 26.40
N PHE A 422 -1.76 52.77 25.07
CA PHE A 422 -1.50 53.98 24.28
C PHE A 422 -2.70 54.41 23.42
N GLY A 423 -3.90 53.92 23.73
CA GLY A 423 -5.17 54.31 23.09
C GLY A 423 -5.91 55.40 23.85
#